data_AF-W7XE11-F1
#
_entry.id   AF-W7XE11-F1
#
_cell.length_a   1.000
_cell.length_b   1.000
_cell.length_c   1.000
_cell.angle_alpha   90.00
_cell.angle_beta   90.00
_cell.angle_gamma   90.00
#
_symmetry.space_group_name_H-M   'P 1'
#
loop_
_entity.id
_entity.type
_entity.pdbx_description
1 polymer ?
#
loop_
_entity_poly.entity_id
_entity_poly.type
_entity_poly.pdbx_seq_one_letter_code
_entity_poly.pdbx_strand_id
1 'polypeptide(L)'
;MNYNNNYGNIMINNSDLVEINYSQFNSNIGIEGSCLQFLNNQNLIIYQSNFSKNVAQASGGSLYLLDTSNITIDQNTQFKDNVAQIGGAMRILYSQQMYQRYLYSFKTIQAQFDSNLGQIYGHDIGTYPYQYLIYQGNDFNKKSLIYTGQLFNTDQDNLILQNIQSGGSIKLFLQLQDQYNQSVIIDKQSFMNNFYPQTLIQELQKYSIEILSNSTNDIIEIKGDSISNLHSYDQISNSFLFNNLQISGFPLYQITSTFLQIKCSNQTYSLLDPIDATNITIYDKLQQNISNYICKKCPEGSESCYSDIIILQQGYWRENNQTDAIFQCNLLNPGICDPTKQNGCIEGHIGPLCETCDYFGVVFKGNTYSQSMSTIGCSKCSSDILQLFFVLQQLVLFQMDNVFTSMLDLLQIVKMIQ
;
A
#
# COMPACT_ATOMS: atom_id res chain seq x y z
N MET A 1 -2.25 22.55 -12.89
CA MET A 1 -3.58 22.71 -12.27
C MET A 1 -3.80 24.20 -12.04
N ASN A 2 -4.90 24.76 -12.57
CA ASN A 2 -5.16 26.20 -12.54
C ASN A 2 -5.71 26.62 -11.16
N TYR A 3 -4.96 27.47 -10.46
CA TYR A 3 -5.29 28.07 -9.16
C TYR A 3 -6.38 29.15 -9.20
N ASN A 4 -7.20 29.21 -10.26
CA ASN A 4 -8.12 30.32 -10.52
C ASN A 4 -9.39 30.33 -9.64
N ASN A 5 -9.57 29.35 -8.75
CA ASN A 5 -10.79 29.17 -7.95
C ASN A 5 -10.60 29.30 -6.43
N ASN A 6 -9.40 29.57 -5.92
CA ASN A 6 -9.19 29.76 -4.49
C ASN A 6 -9.30 31.24 -4.13
N TYR A 7 -10.46 31.68 -3.64
CA TYR A 7 -10.65 32.99 -3.02
C TYR A 7 -10.85 32.79 -1.51
N GLY A 8 -9.82 33.11 -0.71
CA GLY A 8 -9.98 33.21 0.75
C GLY A 8 -9.55 32.01 1.59
N ASN A 9 -8.75 31.07 1.06
CA ASN A 9 -8.25 29.95 1.89
C ASN A 9 -6.94 30.31 2.63
N ILE A 10 -6.85 29.89 3.90
CA ILE A 10 -5.61 29.91 4.67
C ILE A 10 -5.17 28.46 4.87
N MET A 11 -3.97 28.12 4.43
CA MET A 11 -3.36 26.82 4.64
C MET A 11 -2.34 26.90 5.76
N ILE A 12 -2.45 26.00 6.75
CA ILE A 12 -1.54 25.88 7.89
C ILE A 12 -1.00 24.46 7.90
N ASN A 13 0.32 24.33 7.79
CA ASN A 13 1.00 23.05 7.63
C ASN A 13 2.10 22.89 8.69
N ASN A 14 2.19 21.71 9.30
CA ASN A 14 3.24 21.34 10.26
C ASN A 14 3.36 22.27 11.48
N SER A 15 2.23 22.68 12.08
CA SER A 15 2.23 23.46 13.32
C SER A 15 1.97 22.60 14.56
N ASP A 16 2.65 22.93 15.66
CA ASP A 16 2.41 22.27 16.95
C ASP A 16 1.09 22.72 17.59
N LEU A 17 0.75 23.99 17.48
CA LEU A 17 -0.48 24.57 18.00
C LEU A 17 -1.02 25.63 17.04
N VAL A 18 -2.30 25.53 16.73
CA VAL A 18 -3.05 26.56 16.03
C VAL A 18 -4.30 26.91 16.82
N GLU A 19 -4.49 28.20 17.08
CA GLU A 19 -5.65 28.73 17.76
C GLU A 19 -6.42 29.70 16.86
N ILE A 20 -7.72 29.50 16.74
CA ILE A 20 -8.63 30.40 16.02
C ILE A 20 -9.71 30.83 17.00
N ASN A 21 -9.68 32.11 17.34
CA ASN A 21 -10.56 32.68 18.35
C ASN A 21 -11.34 33.84 17.75
N TYR A 22 -12.63 33.95 18.06
CA TYR A 22 -13.47 35.11 17.73
C TYR A 22 -13.49 35.49 16.24
N SER A 23 -13.37 34.50 15.35
CA SER A 23 -13.18 34.73 13.92
C SER A 23 -14.48 34.53 13.13
N GLN A 24 -14.59 35.22 11.99
CA GLN A 24 -15.73 35.10 11.07
C GLN A 24 -15.25 34.73 9.67
N PHE A 25 -15.74 33.60 9.15
CA PHE A 25 -15.47 33.11 7.81
C PHE A 25 -16.79 32.94 7.06
N ASN A 26 -17.08 33.84 6.12
CA ASN A 26 -18.36 33.89 5.44
C ASN A 26 -18.22 33.91 3.92
N SER A 27 -19.01 33.08 3.23
CA SER A 27 -19.09 33.06 1.76
C SER A 27 -17.76 32.79 1.05
N ASN A 28 -16.86 32.02 1.66
CA ASN A 28 -15.61 31.61 1.02
C ASN A 28 -15.86 30.50 0.01
N ILE A 29 -15.02 30.45 -1.04
CA ILE A 29 -15.11 29.45 -2.10
C ILE A 29 -13.72 28.87 -2.34
N GLY A 30 -13.62 27.55 -2.34
CA GLY A 30 -12.37 26.84 -2.57
C GLY A 30 -12.59 25.40 -3.05
N ILE A 31 -11.50 24.64 -3.17
CA ILE A 31 -11.56 23.23 -3.56
C ILE A 31 -11.71 22.34 -2.31
N GLU A 32 -10.80 22.49 -1.35
CA GLU A 32 -10.78 21.77 -0.08
C GLU A 32 -10.67 22.78 1.05
N GLY A 33 -11.53 22.69 2.07
CA GLY A 33 -11.47 23.58 3.22
C GLY A 33 -11.54 25.04 2.77
N SER A 34 -12.68 25.45 2.22
CA SER A 34 -12.76 26.73 1.49
C SER A 34 -12.32 27.95 2.30
N CYS A 35 -12.35 27.86 3.64
CA CYS A 35 -11.80 28.85 4.56
C CYS A 35 -10.39 28.46 5.04
N LEU A 36 -10.26 27.27 5.62
CA LEU A 36 -9.05 26.84 6.31
C LEU A 36 -8.70 25.40 5.97
N GLN A 37 -7.41 25.19 5.71
CA GLN A 37 -6.83 23.88 5.47
C GLN A 37 -5.70 23.62 6.46
N PHE A 38 -5.80 22.51 7.18
CA PHE A 38 -4.83 22.06 8.18
C PHE A 38 -4.16 20.78 7.70
N LEU A 39 -2.85 20.80 7.54
CA LEU A 39 -2.06 19.65 7.12
C LEU A 39 -1.01 19.32 8.21
N ASN A 40 -1.02 18.09 8.71
CA ASN A 40 -0.01 17.58 9.66
C ASN A 40 0.18 18.44 10.93
N ASN A 41 -0.91 18.91 11.52
CA ASN A 41 -0.84 19.75 12.74
C ASN A 41 -1.02 18.90 14.01
N GLN A 42 -0.36 19.26 15.11
CA GLN A 42 -0.53 18.50 16.35
C GLN A 42 -1.82 18.92 17.09
N ASN A 43 -2.02 20.21 17.34
CA ASN A 43 -3.16 20.69 18.11
C ASN A 43 -3.86 21.83 17.39
N LEU A 44 -5.17 21.68 17.18
CA LEU A 44 -6.07 22.71 16.66
C LEU A 44 -7.13 23.03 17.72
N ILE A 45 -7.23 24.31 18.06
CA ILE A 45 -8.26 24.84 18.96
C ILE A 45 -9.04 25.92 18.23
N ILE A 46 -10.37 25.78 18.19
CA ILE A 46 -11.28 26.78 17.65
C ILE A 46 -12.28 27.19 18.73
N TYR A 47 -12.35 28.48 19.00
CA TYR A 47 -13.20 29.05 20.04
C TYR A 47 -14.05 30.21 19.51
N GLN A 48 -15.34 30.20 19.85
CA GLN A 48 -16.27 31.32 19.61
C GLN A 48 -16.19 31.90 18.19
N SER A 49 -16.08 31.03 17.18
CA SER A 49 -15.93 31.44 15.76
C SER A 49 -17.16 31.07 14.93
N ASN A 50 -17.37 31.75 13.81
CA ASN A 50 -18.50 31.51 12.92
C ASN A 50 -18.03 31.19 11.50
N PHE A 51 -18.52 30.08 10.96
CA PHE A 51 -18.26 29.59 9.61
C PHE A 51 -19.59 29.46 8.87
N SER A 52 -19.90 30.41 8.00
CA SER A 52 -21.19 30.44 7.32
C SER A 52 -21.11 30.52 5.79
N LYS A 53 -21.98 29.78 5.10
CA LYS A 53 -22.18 29.89 3.64
C LYS A 53 -20.92 29.61 2.82
N ASN A 54 -19.98 28.85 3.37
CA ASN A 54 -18.74 28.53 2.70
C ASN A 54 -18.91 27.30 1.80
N VAL A 55 -18.29 27.32 0.63
CA VAL A 55 -18.49 26.31 -0.42
C VAL A 55 -17.16 25.72 -0.86
N ALA A 56 -16.98 24.42 -0.65
CA ALA A 56 -15.86 23.66 -1.18
C ALA A 56 -16.32 22.80 -2.37
N GLN A 57 -15.57 22.83 -3.48
CA GLN A 57 -15.89 22.01 -4.65
C GLN A 57 -15.66 20.51 -4.41
N ALA A 58 -14.75 20.15 -3.50
CA ALA A 58 -14.42 18.76 -3.14
C ALA A 58 -14.84 18.44 -1.71
N SER A 59 -14.10 18.88 -0.69
CA SER A 59 -14.33 18.40 0.68
C SER A 59 -14.13 19.47 1.73
N GLY A 60 -14.93 19.40 2.79
CA GLY A 60 -14.83 20.31 3.92
C GLY A 60 -15.30 21.71 3.55
N GLY A 61 -16.60 21.94 3.57
CA GLY A 61 -17.19 23.18 3.03
C GLY A 61 -16.60 24.43 3.67
N SER A 62 -16.20 24.38 4.95
CA SER A 62 -15.38 25.41 5.60
C SER A 62 -13.97 24.93 5.94
N LEU A 63 -13.86 23.75 6.56
CA LEU A 63 -12.60 23.26 7.14
C LEU A 63 -12.18 21.94 6.50
N TYR A 64 -10.91 21.84 6.14
CA TYR A 64 -10.29 20.59 5.74
C TYR A 64 -9.09 20.28 6.64
N LEU A 65 -9.09 19.11 7.25
CA LEU A 65 -8.07 18.65 8.17
C LEU A 65 -7.50 17.34 7.65
N LEU A 66 -6.19 17.31 7.42
CA LEU A 66 -5.43 16.12 7.13
C LEU A 66 -4.36 15.96 8.21
N ASP A 67 -4.35 14.80 8.87
CA ASP A 67 -3.36 14.45 9.90
C ASP A 67 -3.26 15.48 11.03
N THR A 68 -4.40 16.03 11.44
CA THR A 68 -4.48 16.91 12.61
C THR A 68 -4.79 16.10 13.86
N SER A 69 -3.84 15.99 14.79
CA SER A 69 -3.89 14.98 15.86
C SER A 69 -4.97 15.24 16.92
N ASN A 70 -5.02 16.45 17.47
CA ASN A 70 -5.97 16.86 18.50
C ASN A 70 -6.80 18.04 18.00
N ILE A 71 -8.11 17.86 17.92
CA ILE A 71 -9.04 18.88 17.42
C ILE A 71 -10.00 19.23 18.56
N THR A 72 -9.98 20.47 19.03
CA THR A 72 -10.90 20.97 20.06
C THR A 72 -11.70 22.12 19.49
N ILE A 73 -13.02 22.00 19.49
CA ILE A 73 -13.92 23.06 19.02
C ILE A 73 -15.03 23.24 20.05
N ASP A 74 -15.19 24.47 20.52
CA ASP A 74 -16.13 24.75 21.60
C ASP A 74 -17.60 24.84 21.14
N GLN A 75 -18.50 24.78 22.10
CA GLN A 75 -19.96 24.84 21.87
C GLN A 75 -20.48 26.18 21.36
N ASN A 76 -19.68 27.24 21.40
CA ASN A 76 -20.07 28.55 20.88
C ASN A 76 -19.61 28.76 19.44
N THR A 77 -18.82 27.84 18.88
CA THR A 77 -18.45 27.88 17.47
C THR A 77 -19.59 27.34 16.61
N GLN A 78 -19.90 28.04 15.51
CA GLN A 78 -21.03 27.73 14.63
C GLN A 78 -20.57 27.41 13.21
N PHE A 79 -21.13 26.34 12.62
CA PHE A 79 -21.02 25.99 11.21
C PHE A 79 -22.40 25.97 10.58
N LYS A 80 -22.67 26.94 9.70
CA LYS A 80 -24.00 27.14 9.12
C LYS A 80 -23.99 27.24 7.60
N ASP A 81 -24.94 26.57 6.94
CA ASP A 81 -25.18 26.69 5.49
C ASP A 81 -23.93 26.40 4.63
N ASN A 82 -23.00 25.57 5.12
CA ASN A 82 -21.77 25.24 4.38
C ASN A 82 -21.99 24.05 3.46
N VAL A 83 -21.31 24.04 2.31
CA VAL A 83 -21.55 23.04 1.24
C VAL A 83 -20.24 22.42 0.76
N ALA A 84 -20.21 21.09 0.63
CA ALA A 84 -19.14 20.35 -0.04
C ALA A 84 -19.67 19.06 -0.69
N GLN A 85 -18.81 18.34 -1.44
CA GLN A 85 -19.16 16.96 -1.84
C GLN A 85 -19.09 16.03 -0.63
N ILE A 86 -18.06 16.18 0.21
CA ILE A 86 -17.93 15.39 1.44
C ILE A 86 -17.61 16.31 2.62
N GLY A 87 -18.36 16.18 3.72
CA GLY A 87 -18.15 17.01 4.90
C GLY A 87 -18.61 18.43 4.66
N GLY A 88 -19.92 18.67 4.67
CA GLY A 88 -20.51 19.95 4.31
C GLY A 88 -19.99 21.11 5.15
N ALA A 89 -19.75 20.93 6.45
CA ALA A 89 -19.01 21.88 7.26
C ALA A 89 -17.50 21.58 7.28
N MET A 90 -17.15 20.32 7.55
CA MET A 90 -15.78 19.92 7.87
C MET A 90 -15.42 18.58 7.28
N ARG A 91 -14.20 18.47 6.77
CA ARG A 91 -13.56 17.22 6.37
C ARG A 91 -12.42 16.90 7.34
N ILE A 92 -12.45 15.72 7.96
CA ILE A 92 -11.34 15.23 8.80
C ILE A 92 -10.81 13.92 8.19
N LEU A 93 -9.53 13.93 7.85
CA LEU A 93 -8.81 12.79 7.30
C LEU A 93 -7.55 12.53 8.12
N TYR A 94 -7.22 11.26 8.25
CA TYR A 94 -5.96 10.81 8.83
C TYR A 94 -5.28 9.91 7.79
N SER A 95 -3.97 10.08 7.63
CA SER A 95 -3.12 9.04 7.09
C SER A 95 -3.33 7.76 7.90
N GLN A 96 -3.17 6.62 7.22
CA GLN A 96 -3.62 5.31 7.72
C GLN A 96 -2.98 4.87 9.06
N GLN A 97 -1.95 5.59 9.52
CA GLN A 97 -1.23 5.41 10.77
C GLN A 97 -2.02 5.79 12.03
N MET A 98 -3.01 6.69 11.89
CA MET A 98 -3.67 7.34 13.04
C MET A 98 -5.16 7.00 13.17
N TYR A 99 -5.62 5.93 12.53
CA TYR A 99 -7.04 5.60 12.42
C TYR A 99 -7.77 5.50 13.78
N GLN A 100 -7.14 4.95 14.83
CA GLN A 100 -7.78 4.86 16.15
C GLN A 100 -8.06 6.23 16.82
N ARG A 101 -7.46 7.32 16.33
CA ARG A 101 -7.73 8.69 16.83
C ARG A 101 -9.04 9.26 16.30
N TYR A 102 -9.62 8.64 15.28
CA TYR A 102 -10.90 8.97 14.69
C TYR A 102 -12.01 9.20 15.73
N LEU A 103 -12.20 8.23 16.64
CA LEU A 103 -13.28 8.25 17.61
C LEU A 103 -13.08 9.34 18.69
N TYR A 104 -11.83 9.68 19.00
CA TYR A 104 -11.52 10.69 20.01
C TYR A 104 -11.81 12.10 19.53
N SER A 105 -11.56 12.40 18.25
CA SER A 105 -11.79 13.74 17.70
C SER A 105 -13.25 14.22 17.77
N PHE A 106 -14.24 13.32 17.68
CA PHE A 106 -15.65 13.74 17.77
C PHE A 106 -16.07 14.17 19.16
N LYS A 107 -15.45 13.64 20.22
CA LYS A 107 -15.83 13.97 21.60
C LYS A 107 -15.44 15.41 21.97
N THR A 108 -14.41 15.94 21.34
CA THR A 108 -13.84 17.27 21.60
C THR A 108 -14.36 18.35 20.64
N ILE A 109 -15.18 17.97 19.65
CA ILE A 109 -15.89 18.89 18.77
C ILE A 109 -17.31 19.07 19.31
N GLN A 110 -17.56 20.21 19.94
CA GLN A 110 -18.85 20.56 20.56
C GLN A 110 -19.64 21.61 19.76
N ALA A 111 -19.14 21.97 18.58
CA ALA A 111 -19.69 23.04 17.74
C ALA A 111 -21.17 22.83 17.40
N GLN A 112 -21.85 23.94 17.10
CA GLN A 112 -23.23 23.93 16.59
C GLN A 112 -23.20 23.82 15.07
N PHE A 113 -23.95 22.87 14.53
CA PHE A 113 -24.09 22.65 13.10
C PHE A 113 -25.53 22.92 12.67
N ASP A 114 -25.72 23.74 11.63
CA ASP A 114 -27.04 24.08 11.10
C ASP A 114 -27.02 24.08 9.57
N SER A 115 -27.82 23.22 8.97
CA SER A 115 -28.12 23.25 7.54
C SER A 115 -26.87 23.16 6.63
N ASN A 116 -25.83 22.44 7.06
CA ASN A 116 -24.68 22.10 6.20
C ASN A 116 -25.03 20.93 5.27
N LEU A 117 -24.38 20.86 4.10
CA LEU A 117 -24.67 19.88 3.07
C LEU A 117 -23.39 19.23 2.52
N GLY A 118 -23.26 17.92 2.75
CA GLY A 118 -22.31 17.05 2.06
C GLY A 118 -23.07 16.25 1.00
N GLN A 119 -22.83 16.54 -0.28
CA GLN A 119 -23.62 15.97 -1.38
C GLN A 119 -23.47 14.45 -1.51
N ILE A 120 -22.28 13.92 -1.22
CA ILE A 120 -22.00 12.47 -1.25
C ILE A 120 -22.28 11.86 0.13
N TYR A 121 -21.71 12.42 1.20
CA TYR A 121 -21.98 12.04 2.60
C TYR A 121 -21.37 13.05 3.60
N GLY A 122 -21.68 12.91 4.89
CA GLY A 122 -21.20 13.77 5.95
C GLY A 122 -21.73 15.19 5.82
N HIS A 123 -23.01 15.39 6.12
CA HIS A 123 -23.64 16.73 6.05
C HIS A 123 -22.87 17.78 6.85
N ASP A 124 -22.48 17.44 8.08
CA ASP A 124 -21.68 18.31 8.94
C ASP A 124 -20.21 17.92 8.85
N ILE A 125 -19.84 16.80 9.45
CA ILE A 125 -18.46 16.30 9.51
C ILE A 125 -18.35 15.06 8.63
N GLY A 126 -17.52 15.14 7.60
CA GLY A 126 -17.21 14.02 6.72
C GLY A 126 -15.84 13.45 7.03
N THR A 127 -15.75 12.12 7.12
CA THR A 127 -14.49 11.37 7.32
C THR A 127 -14.41 10.18 6.38
N TYR A 128 -13.82 9.04 6.72
CA TYR A 128 -14.09 7.85 5.90
C TYR A 128 -15.50 7.31 6.17
N PRO A 129 -16.14 6.63 5.20
CA PRO A 129 -17.33 5.84 5.48
C PRO A 129 -17.04 4.88 6.63
N TYR A 130 -17.98 4.72 7.55
CA TYR A 130 -17.79 4.00 8.79
C TYR A 130 -18.10 2.51 8.63
N GLN A 131 -19.21 2.21 7.98
CA GLN A 131 -19.72 0.84 7.84
C GLN A 131 -20.17 0.54 6.41
N TYR A 132 -20.32 -0.74 6.14
CA TYR A 132 -20.85 -1.25 4.89
C TYR A 132 -21.94 -2.28 5.15
N LEU A 133 -22.97 -2.26 4.31
CA LEU A 133 -24.12 -3.14 4.36
C LEU A 133 -24.12 -4.00 3.10
N ILE A 134 -24.19 -5.32 3.27
CA ILE A 134 -24.30 -6.27 2.16
C ILE A 134 -25.71 -6.80 2.10
N TYR A 135 -26.33 -6.65 0.94
CA TYR A 135 -27.62 -7.22 0.63
C TYR A 135 -27.49 -8.29 -0.44
N GLN A 136 -28.30 -9.34 -0.32
CA GLN A 136 -28.44 -10.38 -1.33
C GLN A 136 -29.85 -10.32 -1.92
N GLY A 137 -29.96 -10.40 -3.25
CA GLY A 137 -31.26 -10.43 -3.92
C GLY A 137 -31.16 -10.31 -5.43
N ASN A 138 -32.24 -10.65 -6.13
CA ASN A 138 -32.26 -10.56 -7.60
C ASN A 138 -32.29 -9.09 -8.08
N ASP A 139 -33.03 -8.26 -7.33
CA ASP A 139 -33.29 -6.86 -7.66
C ASP A 139 -33.20 -6.02 -6.38
N PHE A 140 -32.92 -4.72 -6.50
CA PHE A 140 -32.82 -3.84 -5.33
C PHE A 140 -34.10 -3.82 -4.47
N ASN A 141 -35.27 -3.95 -5.10
CA ASN A 141 -36.56 -3.96 -4.42
C ASN A 141 -36.88 -5.31 -3.74
N LYS A 142 -36.08 -6.34 -4.01
CA LYS A 142 -36.25 -7.72 -3.51
C LYS A 142 -34.92 -8.24 -2.97
N LYS A 143 -34.32 -7.46 -2.07
CA LYS A 143 -33.05 -7.77 -1.41
C LYS A 143 -33.25 -7.90 0.10
N SER A 144 -32.47 -8.77 0.73
CA SER A 144 -32.37 -8.91 2.18
C SER A 144 -31.00 -8.45 2.64
N LEU A 145 -30.95 -7.68 3.74
CA LEU A 145 -29.69 -7.39 4.42
C LEU A 145 -29.16 -8.70 5.00
N ILE A 146 -27.95 -9.09 4.63
CA ILE A 146 -27.32 -10.34 5.08
C ILE A 146 -26.10 -10.09 5.96
N TYR A 147 -25.52 -8.90 5.91
CA TYR A 147 -24.34 -8.56 6.69
C TYR A 147 -24.16 -7.06 6.87
N THR A 148 -23.65 -6.69 8.04
CA THR A 148 -23.21 -5.34 8.38
C THR A 148 -21.79 -5.45 8.88
N GLY A 149 -20.86 -4.76 8.24
CA GLY A 149 -19.46 -4.70 8.67
C GLY A 149 -18.99 -3.27 8.86
N GLN A 150 -17.91 -3.10 9.60
CA GLN A 150 -17.25 -1.81 9.77
C GLN A 150 -15.96 -1.81 8.94
N LEU A 151 -15.71 -0.73 8.19
CA LEU A 151 -14.59 -0.67 7.24
C LEU A 151 -13.21 -0.76 7.90
N PHE A 152 -13.14 -0.49 9.21
CA PHE A 152 -11.88 -0.36 9.93
C PHE A 152 -11.90 -1.07 11.29
N ASN A 153 -12.87 -1.96 11.50
CA ASN A 153 -12.82 -2.85 12.65
C ASN A 153 -11.89 -4.03 12.31
N THR A 154 -11.02 -4.39 13.24
CA THR A 154 -10.08 -5.51 13.13
C THR A 154 -10.73 -6.85 13.46
N ASP A 155 -11.89 -6.83 14.12
CA ASP A 155 -12.65 -8.04 14.38
C ASP A 155 -13.33 -8.48 13.07
N GLN A 156 -12.68 -9.42 12.38
CA GLN A 156 -13.17 -10.01 11.15
C GLN A 156 -14.38 -10.89 11.44
N ASP A 157 -15.58 -10.32 11.31
CA ASP A 157 -16.80 -11.11 11.23
C ASP A 157 -16.94 -11.71 9.82
N ASN A 158 -17.34 -12.97 9.78
CA ASN A 158 -17.47 -13.72 8.53
C ASN A 158 -18.77 -13.35 7.80
N LEU A 159 -18.68 -13.16 6.48
CA LEU A 159 -19.87 -13.03 5.64
C LEU A 159 -20.50 -14.41 5.43
N ILE A 160 -21.59 -14.70 6.13
CA ILE A 160 -22.29 -15.98 5.99
C ILE A 160 -23.32 -15.86 4.87
N LEU A 161 -23.02 -16.47 3.73
CA LEU A 161 -23.96 -16.60 2.64
C LEU A 161 -24.73 -17.93 2.77
N GLN A 162 -26.05 -17.88 2.66
CA GLN A 162 -26.93 -19.03 2.82
C GLN A 162 -27.67 -19.35 1.52
N ASN A 163 -28.12 -20.60 1.37
CA ASN A 163 -28.92 -21.08 0.24
C ASN A 163 -28.24 -20.90 -1.14
N ILE A 164 -26.92 -21.07 -1.19
CA ILE A 164 -26.17 -21.03 -2.45
C ILE A 164 -26.07 -22.43 -3.03
N GLN A 165 -26.36 -22.55 -4.32
CA GLN A 165 -26.02 -23.74 -5.10
C GLN A 165 -24.61 -23.58 -5.69
N SER A 166 -23.78 -24.63 -5.61
CA SER A 166 -22.47 -24.66 -6.25
C SER A 166 -22.59 -24.37 -7.75
N GLY A 167 -21.81 -23.39 -8.24
CA GLY A 167 -21.88 -22.90 -9.62
C GLY A 167 -23.04 -21.94 -9.90
N GLY A 168 -23.89 -21.66 -8.90
CA GLY A 168 -24.95 -20.66 -8.98
C GLY A 168 -24.39 -19.24 -8.99
N SER A 169 -25.10 -18.33 -9.65
CA SER A 169 -24.79 -16.90 -9.64
C SER A 169 -25.51 -16.22 -8.47
N ILE A 170 -24.80 -15.36 -7.75
CA ILE A 170 -25.29 -14.56 -6.65
C ILE A 170 -25.13 -13.10 -7.02
N LYS A 171 -26.17 -12.33 -6.74
CA LYS A 171 -26.13 -10.89 -6.86
C LYS A 171 -26.09 -10.24 -5.49
N LEU A 172 -25.06 -9.42 -5.27
CA LEU A 172 -24.83 -8.68 -4.04
C LEU A 172 -24.83 -7.18 -4.29
N PHE A 173 -25.34 -6.45 -3.31
CA PHE A 173 -25.35 -4.98 -3.26
C PHE A 173 -24.59 -4.56 -2.01
N LEU A 174 -23.49 -3.85 -2.19
CA LEU A 174 -22.72 -3.31 -1.08
C LEU A 174 -22.95 -1.80 -0.98
N GLN A 175 -23.60 -1.36 0.10
CA GLN A 175 -23.81 0.06 0.40
C GLN A 175 -22.80 0.51 1.44
N LEU A 176 -22.15 1.65 1.20
CA LEU A 176 -21.31 2.32 2.21
C LEU A 176 -22.16 3.33 2.98
N GLN A 177 -21.89 3.45 4.28
CA GLN A 177 -22.52 4.44 5.14
C GLN A 177 -21.49 5.17 6.00
N ASP A 178 -21.74 6.44 6.27
CA ASP A 178 -20.94 7.23 7.21
C ASP A 178 -21.30 6.93 8.68
N GLN A 179 -20.64 7.63 9.61
CA GLN A 179 -20.84 7.45 11.05
C GLN A 179 -22.23 7.89 11.55
N TYR A 180 -23.01 8.57 10.71
CA TYR A 180 -24.39 8.97 11.02
C TYR A 180 -25.42 8.05 10.34
N ASN A 181 -24.98 6.90 9.80
CA ASN A 181 -25.78 5.96 9.01
C ASN A 181 -26.32 6.55 7.70
N GLN A 182 -25.72 7.64 7.20
CA GLN A 182 -26.08 8.18 5.90
C GLN A 182 -25.37 7.38 4.80
N SER A 183 -26.12 6.93 3.81
CA SER A 183 -25.54 6.26 2.65
C SER A 183 -24.63 7.20 1.86
N VAL A 184 -23.51 6.66 1.36
CA VAL A 184 -22.65 7.32 0.40
C VAL A 184 -23.37 7.37 -0.96
N ILE A 185 -23.64 8.57 -1.46
CA ILE A 185 -24.39 8.80 -2.70
C ILE A 185 -23.46 9.40 -3.74
N ILE A 186 -23.06 8.59 -4.72
CA ILE A 186 -22.15 9.05 -5.78
C ILE A 186 -22.94 9.30 -7.06
N ASP A 187 -22.82 10.50 -7.62
CA ASP A 187 -23.29 10.75 -8.99
C ASP A 187 -22.27 10.14 -9.96
N LYS A 188 -22.64 8.98 -10.49
CA LYS A 188 -21.78 8.22 -11.40
C LYS A 188 -21.48 9.01 -12.67
N GLN A 189 -22.42 9.81 -13.16
CA GLN A 189 -22.21 10.58 -14.38
C GLN A 189 -21.19 11.70 -14.15
N SER A 190 -21.29 12.39 -13.01
CA SER A 190 -20.28 13.39 -12.61
C SER A 190 -18.89 12.79 -12.44
N PHE A 191 -18.78 11.57 -11.89
CA PHE A 191 -17.51 10.86 -11.81
C PHE A 191 -16.95 10.48 -13.19
N MET A 192 -17.74 9.81 -14.03
CA MET A 192 -17.29 9.32 -15.34
C MET A 192 -16.89 10.44 -16.31
N ASN A 193 -17.54 11.61 -16.19
CA ASN A 193 -17.25 12.78 -17.02
C ASN A 193 -16.18 13.71 -16.41
N ASN A 194 -15.55 13.33 -15.30
CA ASN A 194 -14.56 14.13 -14.56
C ASN A 194 -15.08 15.53 -14.16
N PHE A 195 -16.36 15.63 -13.78
CA PHE A 195 -16.93 16.88 -13.24
C PHE A 195 -16.58 17.09 -11.76
N TYR A 196 -16.20 16.02 -11.06
CA TYR A 196 -15.63 16.13 -9.72
C TYR A 196 -14.18 16.68 -9.75
N PRO A 197 -13.76 17.43 -8.72
CA PRO A 197 -12.35 17.80 -8.59
C PRO A 197 -11.43 16.59 -8.50
N GLN A 198 -10.19 16.74 -8.99
CA GLN A 198 -9.25 15.62 -9.12
C GLN A 198 -8.93 14.93 -7.79
N THR A 199 -8.84 15.67 -6.68
CA THR A 199 -8.56 15.09 -5.36
C THR A 199 -9.69 14.19 -4.88
N LEU A 200 -10.94 14.58 -5.14
CA LEU A 200 -12.12 13.76 -4.87
C LEU A 200 -12.16 12.52 -5.76
N ILE A 201 -11.87 12.65 -7.06
CA ILE A 201 -11.79 11.50 -7.97
C ILE A 201 -10.77 10.48 -7.46
N GLN A 202 -9.58 10.94 -7.06
CA GLN A 202 -8.53 10.09 -6.50
C GLN A 202 -8.94 9.42 -5.19
N GLU A 203 -9.74 10.08 -4.34
CA GLU A 203 -10.31 9.45 -3.15
C GLU A 203 -11.33 8.39 -3.52
N LEU A 204 -12.31 8.74 -4.36
CA LEU A 204 -13.41 7.84 -4.75
C LEU A 204 -12.87 6.58 -5.44
N GLN A 205 -11.83 6.71 -6.28
CA GLN A 205 -11.16 5.57 -6.95
C GLN A 205 -10.57 4.53 -5.99
N LYS A 206 -10.33 4.90 -4.72
CA LYS A 206 -9.86 3.95 -3.69
C LYS A 206 -10.94 2.96 -3.26
N TYR A 207 -12.22 3.27 -3.50
CA TYR A 207 -13.33 2.35 -3.22
C TYR A 207 -13.42 1.29 -4.32
N SER A 208 -12.57 0.26 -4.18
CA SER A 208 -12.62 -1.00 -4.92
C SER A 208 -12.78 -2.13 -3.92
N ILE A 209 -13.93 -2.81 -3.94
CA ILE A 209 -14.23 -3.89 -3.02
C ILE A 209 -14.05 -5.22 -3.73
N GLU A 210 -13.28 -6.12 -3.13
CA GLU A 210 -13.10 -7.49 -3.60
C GLU A 210 -13.68 -8.49 -2.59
N ILE A 211 -14.35 -9.53 -3.08
CA ILE A 211 -14.82 -10.66 -2.28
C ILE A 211 -13.85 -11.82 -2.49
N LEU A 212 -13.19 -12.24 -1.41
CA LEU A 212 -12.20 -13.32 -1.42
C LEU A 212 -12.67 -14.52 -0.59
N SER A 213 -12.13 -15.69 -0.92
CA SER A 213 -12.29 -16.91 -0.14
C SER A 213 -11.05 -17.13 0.73
N ASN A 214 -11.25 -17.58 1.97
CA ASN A 214 -10.18 -18.01 2.88
C ASN A 214 -10.01 -19.54 2.91
N SER A 215 -10.56 -20.29 1.96
CA SER A 215 -10.38 -21.73 2.00
C SER A 215 -8.91 -22.08 1.68
N THR A 216 -8.14 -22.46 2.71
CA THR A 216 -6.73 -22.90 2.58
C THR A 216 -6.56 -24.17 1.74
N ASN A 217 -7.65 -24.85 1.40
CA ASN A 217 -7.69 -26.16 0.78
C ASN A 217 -8.44 -26.17 -0.57
N ASP A 218 -8.59 -25.03 -1.26
CA ASP A 218 -9.32 -24.90 -2.54
C ASP A 218 -10.77 -25.44 -2.50
N ILE A 219 -11.40 -25.46 -1.33
CA ILE A 219 -12.75 -26.03 -1.16
C ILE A 219 -13.82 -25.09 -1.72
N ILE A 220 -13.54 -23.78 -1.71
CA ILE A 220 -14.41 -22.74 -2.25
C ILE A 220 -13.63 -21.91 -3.26
N GLU A 221 -14.14 -21.90 -4.48
CA GLU A 221 -13.66 -21.08 -5.57
C GLU A 221 -14.68 -19.97 -5.87
N ILE A 222 -14.22 -18.72 -5.86
CA ILE A 222 -15.03 -17.56 -6.23
C ILE A 222 -14.65 -17.17 -7.66
N LYS A 223 -15.65 -17.10 -8.55
CA LYS A 223 -15.51 -16.75 -9.97
C LYS A 223 -16.44 -15.61 -10.35
N GLY A 224 -16.19 -15.02 -11.52
CA GLY A 224 -17.01 -13.96 -12.09
C GLY A 224 -16.69 -12.59 -11.50
N ASP A 225 -17.72 -11.81 -11.19
CA ASP A 225 -17.57 -10.44 -10.67
C ASP A 225 -17.21 -10.48 -9.18
N SER A 226 -15.97 -10.84 -8.83
CA SER A 226 -15.49 -10.80 -7.44
C SER A 226 -15.03 -9.42 -7.00
N ILE A 227 -14.79 -8.50 -7.94
CA ILE A 227 -14.36 -7.12 -7.69
C ILE A 227 -15.45 -6.16 -8.16
N SER A 228 -15.76 -5.16 -7.32
CA SER A 228 -16.68 -4.08 -7.65
C SER A 228 -16.03 -2.72 -7.34
N ASN A 229 -16.13 -1.78 -8.27
CA ASN A 229 -15.58 -0.43 -8.18
C ASN A 229 -16.60 0.59 -8.68
N LEU A 230 -16.19 1.85 -8.88
CA LEU A 230 -17.10 2.91 -9.32
C LEU A 230 -17.72 2.70 -10.70
N HIS A 231 -17.10 1.91 -11.59
CA HIS A 231 -17.72 1.56 -12.86
C HIS A 231 -18.93 0.62 -12.68
N SER A 232 -18.92 -0.22 -11.65
CA SER A 232 -20.03 -1.11 -11.28
C SER A 232 -20.94 -0.52 -10.19
N TYR A 233 -20.69 0.71 -9.73
CA TYR A 233 -21.57 1.43 -8.82
C TYR A 233 -22.92 1.70 -9.49
N ASP A 234 -24.00 1.45 -8.76
CA ASP A 234 -25.37 1.74 -9.17
C ASP A 234 -25.94 2.85 -8.27
N GLN A 235 -26.30 3.95 -8.92
CA GLN A 235 -26.78 5.17 -8.27
C GLN A 235 -28.24 5.04 -7.80
N ILE A 236 -29.03 4.14 -8.38
CA ILE A 236 -30.40 3.89 -7.92
C ILE A 236 -30.35 3.22 -6.55
N SER A 237 -29.49 2.21 -6.41
CA SER A 237 -29.32 1.46 -5.18
C SER A 237 -28.31 2.07 -4.21
N ASN A 238 -27.56 3.11 -4.60
CA ASN A 238 -26.39 3.62 -3.89
C ASN A 238 -25.42 2.51 -3.46
N SER A 239 -25.12 1.58 -4.38
CA SER A 239 -24.35 0.38 -4.03
C SER A 239 -23.36 -0.04 -5.10
N PHE A 240 -22.28 -0.66 -4.65
CA PHE A 240 -21.35 -1.41 -5.48
C PHE A 240 -21.97 -2.77 -5.79
N LEU A 241 -22.18 -3.05 -7.08
CA LEU A 241 -22.83 -4.27 -7.54
C LEU A 241 -21.84 -5.39 -7.81
N PHE A 242 -22.21 -6.60 -7.41
CA PHE A 242 -21.60 -7.86 -7.84
C PHE A 242 -22.70 -8.64 -8.55
N ASN A 243 -22.73 -8.66 -9.88
CA ASN A 243 -23.89 -9.18 -10.63
C ASN A 243 -23.78 -10.68 -10.93
N ASN A 244 -22.56 -11.14 -11.21
CA ASN A 244 -22.27 -12.54 -11.56
C ASN A 244 -21.24 -13.16 -10.63
N LEU A 245 -21.42 -13.01 -9.31
CA LEU A 245 -20.56 -13.71 -8.35
C LEU A 245 -20.93 -15.19 -8.34
N GLN A 246 -20.01 -16.04 -8.78
CA GLN A 246 -20.20 -17.49 -8.76
C GLN A 246 -19.38 -18.11 -7.63
N ILE A 247 -20.04 -18.90 -6.79
CA ILE A 247 -19.39 -19.63 -5.72
C ILE A 247 -19.49 -21.11 -6.04
N SER A 248 -18.34 -21.73 -6.26
CA SER A 248 -18.22 -23.17 -6.51
C SER A 248 -17.54 -23.82 -5.33
N GLY A 249 -18.06 -24.95 -4.86
CA GLY A 249 -17.42 -25.74 -3.82
C GLY A 249 -17.79 -27.21 -3.88
N PHE A 250 -16.98 -28.04 -3.22
CA PHE A 250 -17.23 -29.48 -3.13
C PHE A 250 -18.43 -29.76 -2.22
N PRO A 251 -19.38 -30.63 -2.64
CA PRO A 251 -20.71 -30.78 -2.02
C PRO A 251 -20.74 -31.42 -0.61
N LEU A 252 -19.59 -31.62 0.05
CA LEU A 252 -19.47 -32.34 1.32
C LEU A 252 -19.16 -31.47 2.55
N TYR A 253 -19.14 -30.14 2.42
CA TYR A 253 -18.79 -29.26 3.53
C TYR A 253 -19.79 -28.11 3.72
N GLN A 254 -20.38 -28.00 4.92
CA GLN A 254 -20.91 -26.73 5.43
C GLN A 254 -19.71 -25.89 5.86
N ILE A 255 -19.50 -24.75 5.21
CA ILE A 255 -18.36 -23.88 5.49
C ILE A 255 -18.90 -22.56 6.04
N THR A 256 -18.40 -22.19 7.22
CA THR A 256 -18.92 -21.09 8.05
C THR A 256 -18.09 -19.81 7.98
N SER A 257 -17.15 -19.68 7.04
CA SER A 257 -16.28 -18.50 7.00
C SER A 257 -15.73 -18.16 5.61
N THR A 258 -16.15 -17.04 5.06
CA THR A 258 -15.40 -16.24 4.09
C THR A 258 -15.04 -14.91 4.75
N PHE A 259 -13.79 -14.49 4.63
CA PHE A 259 -13.36 -13.17 5.10
C PHE A 259 -13.15 -12.19 3.95
N LEU A 260 -13.23 -10.91 4.28
CA LEU A 260 -12.89 -9.79 3.42
C LEU A 260 -11.40 -9.47 3.60
N GLN A 261 -10.59 -9.60 2.54
CA GLN A 261 -9.20 -9.14 2.54
C GLN A 261 -9.03 -8.07 1.46
N ILE A 262 -8.51 -6.91 1.84
CA ILE A 262 -8.21 -5.81 0.91
C ILE A 262 -6.84 -6.10 0.29
N LYS A 263 -6.80 -6.47 -1.00
CA LYS A 263 -5.56 -6.66 -1.76
C LYS A 263 -5.30 -5.49 -2.72
N CYS A 264 -4.02 -5.23 -2.96
CA CYS A 264 -3.58 -4.23 -3.91
C CYS A 264 -3.94 -4.64 -5.34
N SER A 265 -4.52 -3.72 -6.10
CA SER A 265 -4.90 -3.94 -7.49
C SER A 265 -3.67 -4.11 -8.40
N ASN A 266 -3.88 -4.63 -9.61
CA ASN A 266 -2.81 -4.73 -10.62
C ASN A 266 -2.06 -3.41 -10.78
N GLN A 267 -0.73 -3.49 -10.83
CA GLN A 267 0.22 -2.38 -10.83
C GLN A 267 0.48 -1.71 -9.47
N THR A 268 -0.01 -2.30 -8.38
CA THR A 268 0.31 -1.85 -7.03
C THR A 268 0.64 -3.02 -6.11
N TYR A 269 1.52 -2.81 -5.11
CA TYR A 269 1.98 -3.87 -4.20
C TYR A 269 2.21 -3.39 -2.76
N SER A 270 2.28 -4.33 -1.82
CA SER A 270 2.68 -4.15 -0.41
C SER A 270 3.47 -5.38 0.06
N LEU A 271 4.73 -5.20 0.46
CA LEU A 271 5.64 -6.31 0.85
C LEU A 271 5.42 -6.84 2.27
N LEU A 272 4.64 -6.11 3.07
CA LEU A 272 4.13 -6.60 4.34
C LEU A 272 2.65 -6.90 4.14
N ASP A 273 2.23 -8.10 4.57
CA ASP A 273 0.81 -8.32 4.87
C ASP A 273 0.35 -7.22 5.82
N PRO A 274 -0.86 -6.64 5.67
CA PRO A 274 -1.38 -5.71 6.66
C PRO A 274 -1.38 -6.41 8.03
N ILE A 275 -0.42 -6.06 8.88
CA ILE A 275 -0.11 -6.82 10.09
C ILE A 275 -1.30 -6.84 11.05
N ASP A 276 -1.58 -8.04 11.55
CA ASP A 276 -2.34 -8.34 12.77
C ASP A 276 -1.69 -7.62 13.98
N ALA A 277 -2.29 -6.51 14.40
CA ALA A 277 -1.72 -5.52 15.32
C ALA A 277 -1.75 -5.94 16.81
N THR A 278 -1.81 -7.22 17.13
CA THR A 278 -2.04 -7.69 18.50
C THR A 278 -0.78 -7.76 19.37
N ASN A 279 0.44 -7.73 18.81
CA ASN A 279 1.67 -7.93 19.59
C ASN A 279 2.83 -6.93 19.36
N ILE A 280 2.54 -5.69 18.93
CA ILE A 280 3.58 -4.65 18.79
C ILE A 280 3.38 -3.57 19.84
N THR A 281 4.41 -3.34 20.66
CA THR A 281 4.39 -2.30 21.70
C THR A 281 4.42 -0.90 21.08
N ILE A 282 3.87 0.08 21.81
CA ILE A 282 3.67 1.47 21.37
C ILE A 282 4.99 2.15 20.94
N TYR A 283 6.14 1.70 21.48
CA TYR A 283 7.45 2.22 21.12
C TYR A 283 7.93 1.82 19.72
N ASP A 284 7.58 0.62 19.25
CA ASP A 284 7.98 0.13 17.92
C ASP A 284 7.13 0.76 16.80
N LYS A 285 5.89 1.18 17.11
CA LYS A 285 4.95 1.83 16.17
C LYS A 285 5.38 3.24 15.74
N LEU A 286 6.24 3.90 16.51
CA LEU A 286 6.69 5.27 16.23
C LEU A 286 7.96 5.32 15.37
N GLN A 287 8.66 4.20 15.18
CA GLN A 287 9.91 4.15 14.40
C GLN A 287 9.79 3.48 13.02
N GLN A 288 8.75 2.69 12.75
CA GLN A 288 8.60 2.03 11.45
C GLN A 288 7.80 2.90 10.47
N ASN A 289 8.48 3.35 9.41
CA ASN A 289 7.89 4.02 8.25
C ASN A 289 6.67 3.24 7.74
N ILE A 290 5.45 3.73 8.01
CA ILE A 290 4.22 3.07 7.52
C ILE A 290 3.94 3.30 6.01
N SER A 291 4.96 3.73 5.24
CA SER A 291 4.93 3.62 3.78
C SER A 291 4.84 2.16 3.30
N ASN A 292 5.15 1.17 4.14
CA ASN A 292 5.16 -0.25 3.80
C ASN A 292 3.80 -0.97 3.91
N TYR A 293 2.73 -0.28 4.32
CA TYR A 293 1.39 -0.88 4.49
C TYR A 293 0.34 -0.33 3.49
N ILE A 294 0.75 0.55 2.57
CA ILE A 294 -0.09 1.11 1.51
C ILE A 294 0.35 0.48 0.21
N CYS A 295 -0.62 0.15 -0.66
CA CYS A 295 -0.35 -0.27 -2.04
C CYS A 295 0.51 0.78 -2.76
N LYS A 296 1.80 0.51 -2.89
CA LYS A 296 2.77 1.32 -3.63
C LYS A 296 2.59 1.05 -5.11
N LYS A 297 2.80 2.04 -5.97
CA LYS A 297 2.99 1.78 -7.41
C LYS A 297 4.18 0.86 -7.60
N CYS A 298 4.12 -0.02 -8.59
CA CYS A 298 5.26 -0.89 -8.89
C CYS A 298 6.56 -0.07 -8.98
N PRO A 299 7.66 -0.54 -8.38
CA PRO A 299 8.89 0.21 -8.39
C PRO A 299 9.51 0.19 -9.79
N GLU A 300 10.38 1.16 -10.07
CA GLU A 300 11.12 1.19 -11.33
C GLU A 300 11.96 -0.09 -11.49
N GLY A 301 12.02 -0.64 -12.71
CA GLY A 301 12.67 -1.93 -12.97
C GLY A 301 11.80 -3.16 -12.74
N SER A 302 10.51 -2.98 -12.42
CA SER A 302 9.52 -4.07 -12.39
C SER A 302 8.69 -4.14 -13.69
N GLU A 303 8.41 -5.36 -14.15
CA GLU A 303 7.54 -5.62 -15.30
C GLU A 303 6.07 -5.50 -14.88
N SER A 304 5.75 -6.03 -13.70
CA SER A 304 4.43 -5.91 -13.08
C SER A 304 4.52 -6.19 -11.57
N CYS A 305 3.49 -5.82 -10.83
CA CYS A 305 3.36 -6.12 -9.41
C CYS A 305 1.87 -6.19 -9.03
N TYR A 306 1.58 -7.00 -8.02
CA TYR A 306 0.24 -7.19 -7.45
C TYR A 306 0.37 -7.83 -6.07
N SER A 307 -0.56 -7.53 -5.14
CA SER A 307 -0.50 -8.05 -3.76
C SER A 307 0.85 -7.77 -3.11
N ASP A 308 1.64 -8.79 -2.80
CA ASP A 308 2.97 -8.81 -2.20
C ASP A 308 4.07 -9.21 -3.21
N ILE A 309 3.69 -9.36 -4.48
CA ILE A 309 4.55 -9.84 -5.55
C ILE A 309 5.02 -8.68 -6.41
N ILE A 310 6.34 -8.62 -6.63
CA ILE A 310 6.98 -7.73 -7.61
C ILE A 310 7.72 -8.62 -8.61
N ILE A 311 7.34 -8.50 -9.89
CA ILE A 311 7.97 -9.20 -11.01
C ILE A 311 8.97 -8.23 -11.62
N LEU A 312 10.26 -8.59 -11.62
CA LEU A 312 11.35 -7.76 -12.15
C LEU A 312 11.43 -7.84 -13.68
N GLN A 313 11.82 -6.74 -14.31
CA GLN A 313 12.25 -6.75 -15.72
C GLN A 313 13.63 -7.42 -15.83
N GLN A 314 13.93 -7.99 -17.00
CA GLN A 314 15.27 -8.51 -17.30
C GLN A 314 16.32 -7.40 -17.11
N GLY A 315 17.43 -7.72 -16.44
CA GLY A 315 18.51 -6.76 -16.17
C GLY A 315 18.34 -5.91 -14.91
N TYR A 316 17.34 -6.22 -14.10
CA TYR A 316 17.17 -5.66 -12.76
C TYR A 316 17.31 -6.76 -11.70
N TRP A 317 17.77 -6.37 -10.52
CA TRP A 317 18.03 -7.26 -9.39
C TRP A 317 17.40 -6.71 -8.11
N ARG A 318 16.97 -7.63 -7.24
CA ARG A 318 16.60 -7.35 -5.86
C ARG A 318 17.13 -8.46 -4.96
N GLU A 319 17.39 -8.12 -3.70
CA GLU A 319 18.00 -9.04 -2.74
C GLU A 319 17.14 -10.26 -2.45
N ASN A 320 15.84 -10.04 -2.25
CA ASN A 320 14.87 -11.08 -1.94
C ASN A 320 13.45 -10.55 -2.19
N ASN A 321 12.46 -11.40 -1.96
CA ASN A 321 11.05 -11.05 -2.16
C ASN A 321 10.47 -10.12 -1.08
N GLN A 322 11.22 -9.74 -0.06
CA GLN A 322 10.78 -8.89 1.07
C GLN A 322 11.25 -7.43 0.95
N THR A 323 12.00 -7.09 -0.09
CA THR A 323 12.48 -5.73 -0.36
C THR A 323 11.98 -5.20 -1.70
N ASP A 324 11.69 -3.90 -1.74
CA ASP A 324 11.34 -3.13 -2.94
C ASP A 324 12.53 -2.31 -3.46
N ALA A 325 13.71 -2.48 -2.86
CA ALA A 325 14.95 -1.94 -3.38
C ALA A 325 15.36 -2.73 -4.63
N ILE A 326 15.03 -2.17 -5.80
CA ILE A 326 15.39 -2.69 -7.10
C ILE A 326 16.59 -1.91 -7.64
N PHE A 327 17.62 -2.63 -8.08
CA PHE A 327 18.81 -2.06 -8.69
C PHE A 327 18.93 -2.50 -10.13
N GLN A 328 19.29 -1.56 -11.02
CA GLN A 328 19.64 -1.88 -12.40
C GLN A 328 21.04 -2.51 -12.43
N CYS A 329 21.16 -3.64 -13.11
CA CYS A 329 22.44 -4.33 -13.25
C CYS A 329 23.37 -3.67 -14.27
N ASN A 330 24.61 -4.15 -14.30
CA ASN A 330 25.69 -3.59 -15.12
C ASN A 330 25.24 -3.26 -16.55
N LEU A 331 25.38 -1.99 -16.95
CA LEU A 331 24.97 -1.49 -18.27
C LEU A 331 25.70 -2.18 -19.43
N LEU A 332 26.88 -2.75 -19.21
CA LEU A 332 27.66 -3.46 -20.21
C LEU A 332 27.17 -4.90 -20.44
N ASN A 333 26.54 -5.53 -19.45
CA ASN A 333 25.97 -6.87 -19.58
C ASN A 333 24.76 -7.06 -18.63
N PRO A 334 23.60 -6.46 -18.97
CA PRO A 334 22.40 -6.54 -18.12
C PRO A 334 21.86 -7.98 -18.01
N GLY A 335 22.20 -8.88 -18.95
CA GLY A 335 21.78 -10.28 -18.93
C GLY A 335 22.34 -11.11 -17.77
N ILE A 336 23.28 -10.58 -16.99
CA ILE A 336 23.83 -11.26 -15.80
C ILE A 336 22.77 -11.37 -14.68
N CYS A 337 21.81 -10.43 -14.63
CA CYS A 337 20.69 -10.48 -13.70
C CYS A 337 19.49 -11.16 -14.35
N ASP A 338 19.10 -12.29 -13.81
CA ASP A 338 17.95 -13.07 -14.23
C ASP A 338 17.08 -13.38 -13.02
N PRO A 339 15.90 -12.75 -12.89
CA PRO A 339 15.02 -12.92 -11.74
C PRO A 339 14.44 -14.33 -11.63
N THR A 340 14.56 -15.16 -12.67
CA THR A 340 14.16 -16.58 -12.63
C THR A 340 15.22 -17.50 -12.03
N LYS A 341 16.42 -16.99 -11.74
CA LYS A 341 17.57 -17.77 -11.26
C LYS A 341 17.82 -17.54 -9.77
N GLN A 342 18.64 -18.43 -9.20
CA GLN A 342 18.95 -18.43 -7.77
C GLN A 342 19.65 -17.11 -7.38
N ASN A 343 19.11 -16.41 -6.37
CA ASN A 343 19.54 -15.08 -5.94
C ASN A 343 19.50 -14.00 -7.05
N GLY A 344 18.69 -14.17 -8.10
CA GLY A 344 18.52 -13.18 -9.17
C GLY A 344 19.72 -13.04 -10.12
N CYS A 345 20.71 -13.93 -10.02
CA CYS A 345 21.93 -13.91 -10.83
C CYS A 345 22.04 -15.17 -11.69
N ILE A 346 22.66 -15.06 -12.86
CA ILE A 346 23.12 -16.23 -13.61
C ILE A 346 24.15 -17.04 -12.81
N GLU A 347 24.32 -18.31 -13.15
CA GLU A 347 25.18 -19.23 -12.41
C GLU A 347 26.61 -18.70 -12.22
N GLY A 348 27.13 -18.80 -10.99
CA GLY A 348 28.48 -18.38 -10.61
C GLY A 348 28.62 -16.92 -10.18
N HIS A 349 27.59 -16.10 -10.40
CA HIS A 349 27.55 -14.69 -10.01
C HIS A 349 26.75 -14.46 -8.73
N ILE A 350 27.20 -13.55 -7.87
CA ILE A 350 26.61 -13.18 -6.59
C ILE A 350 26.70 -11.67 -6.33
N GLY A 351 25.91 -11.21 -5.35
CA GLY A 351 25.92 -9.84 -4.85
C GLY A 351 24.90 -8.92 -5.55
N PRO A 352 24.75 -7.67 -5.07
CA PRO A 352 23.61 -6.80 -5.43
C PRO A 352 23.50 -6.35 -6.89
N LEU A 353 24.52 -6.65 -7.70
CA LEU A 353 24.55 -6.37 -9.13
C LEU A 353 25.04 -7.59 -9.94
N CYS A 354 25.16 -8.74 -9.28
CA CYS A 354 25.72 -9.98 -9.84
C CYS A 354 27.12 -9.80 -10.44
N GLU A 355 27.92 -8.86 -9.95
CA GLU A 355 29.26 -8.55 -10.49
C GLU A 355 30.38 -9.34 -9.82
N THR A 356 30.09 -10.05 -8.73
CA THR A 356 31.09 -10.80 -7.97
C THR A 356 30.93 -12.29 -8.23
N CYS A 357 32.02 -13.04 -8.36
CA CYS A 357 31.95 -14.49 -8.48
C CYS A 357 31.78 -15.16 -7.10
N ASP A 358 31.08 -16.29 -7.06
CA ASP A 358 30.96 -17.11 -5.85
C ASP A 358 32.25 -17.89 -5.56
N TYR A 359 33.28 -17.17 -5.10
CA TYR A 359 34.60 -17.74 -4.83
C TYR A 359 34.59 -18.84 -3.77
N PHE A 360 33.63 -18.80 -2.85
CA PHE A 360 33.54 -19.71 -1.70
C PHE A 360 32.46 -20.78 -1.88
N GLY A 361 31.71 -20.75 -2.98
CA GLY A 361 30.62 -21.71 -3.27
C GLY A 361 29.48 -21.67 -2.27
N VAL A 362 29.24 -20.51 -1.66
CA VAL A 362 28.22 -20.31 -0.62
C VAL A 362 26.82 -20.38 -1.20
N VAL A 363 26.63 -19.84 -2.41
CA VAL A 363 25.33 -19.77 -3.08
C VAL A 363 25.10 -20.99 -3.96
N PHE A 364 26.13 -21.42 -4.70
CA PHE A 364 26.04 -22.51 -5.67
C PHE A 364 26.52 -23.87 -5.12
N LYS A 365 26.13 -24.17 -3.87
CA LYS A 365 26.23 -25.50 -3.22
C LYS A 365 27.61 -26.16 -3.36
N GLY A 366 28.67 -25.43 -2.99
CA GLY A 366 30.05 -25.94 -2.95
C GLY A 366 30.82 -25.84 -4.27
N ASN A 367 30.19 -25.36 -5.35
CA ASN A 367 30.93 -25.01 -6.57
C ASN A 367 31.55 -23.62 -6.41
N THR A 368 32.87 -23.52 -6.58
CA THR A 368 33.59 -22.24 -6.54
C THR A 368 33.74 -21.66 -7.94
N TYR A 369 33.69 -20.33 -8.04
CA TYR A 369 33.78 -19.61 -9.31
C TYR A 369 34.78 -18.48 -9.20
N SER A 370 35.52 -18.22 -10.28
CA SER A 370 36.50 -17.13 -10.36
C SER A 370 36.36 -16.33 -11.64
N GLN A 371 36.64 -15.03 -11.55
CA GLN A 371 36.62 -14.12 -12.68
C GLN A 371 37.82 -14.37 -13.60
N SER A 372 37.59 -14.39 -14.92
CA SER A 372 38.66 -14.41 -15.91
C SER A 372 39.25 -13.00 -16.09
N MET A 373 40.57 -12.89 -16.29
CA MET A 373 41.27 -11.61 -16.51
C MET A 373 40.76 -10.81 -17.73
N SER A 374 40.02 -11.42 -18.66
CA SER A 374 39.60 -10.81 -19.92
C SER A 374 38.09 -10.62 -20.08
N THR A 375 37.26 -11.14 -19.17
CA THR A 375 35.80 -11.03 -19.25
C THR A 375 35.20 -10.78 -17.86
N ILE A 376 34.10 -10.03 -17.79
CA ILE A 376 33.29 -9.85 -16.56
C ILE A 376 32.61 -11.20 -16.15
N GLY A 377 32.82 -12.28 -16.90
CA GLY A 377 32.19 -13.57 -16.66
C GLY A 377 32.85 -14.37 -15.53
N CYS A 378 32.02 -14.98 -14.70
CA CYS A 378 32.45 -15.96 -13.70
C CYS A 378 32.52 -17.35 -14.33
N SER A 379 33.65 -18.03 -14.12
CA SER A 379 33.86 -19.39 -14.60
C SER A 379 34.05 -20.33 -13.41
N LYS A 380 33.48 -21.53 -13.49
CA LYS A 380 33.59 -22.54 -12.44
C LYS A 380 35.03 -22.98 -12.30
N CYS A 381 35.57 -22.97 -11.08
CA CYS A 381 36.92 -23.42 -10.79
C CYS A 381 37.03 -24.93 -11.05
N SER A 382 38.21 -25.36 -11.50
CA SER A 382 38.52 -26.79 -11.66
C SER A 382 38.52 -27.49 -10.30
N SER A 383 38.28 -28.81 -10.30
CA SER A 383 38.18 -29.62 -9.08
C SER A 383 39.41 -29.49 -8.18
N ASP A 384 39.21 -29.61 -6.88
CA ASP A 384 40.26 -29.51 -5.85
C ASP A 384 41.50 -30.37 -6.15
N ILE A 385 41.31 -31.51 -6.82
CA ILE A 385 42.38 -32.45 -7.22
C ILE A 385 43.35 -31.80 -8.21
N LEU A 386 42.85 -31.06 -9.20
CA LEU A 386 43.67 -30.39 -10.21
C LEU A 386 44.43 -29.20 -9.60
N GLN A 387 43.79 -28.48 -8.67
CA GLN A 387 44.44 -27.38 -7.96
C GLN A 387 45.56 -27.89 -7.05
N LEU A 388 45.32 -28.99 -6.32
CA LEU A 388 46.34 -29.64 -5.48
C LEU A 388 47.55 -30.09 -6.31
N PHE A 389 47.32 -30.63 -7.51
CA PHE A 389 48.39 -31.02 -8.43
C PHE A 389 49.25 -29.81 -8.84
N PHE A 390 48.63 -28.67 -9.17
CA PHE A 390 49.35 -27.45 -9.51
C PHE A 390 50.18 -26.89 -8.34
N VAL A 391 49.62 -26.88 -7.13
CA VAL A 391 50.34 -26.42 -5.92
C VAL A 391 51.53 -27.33 -5.63
N LEU A 392 51.35 -28.65 -5.73
CA LEU A 392 52.43 -29.62 -5.56
C LEU A 392 53.53 -29.42 -6.61
N GLN A 393 53.16 -29.15 -7.86
CA GLN A 393 54.12 -28.86 -8.93
C GLN A 393 54.94 -27.60 -8.62
N GLN A 394 54.31 -26.52 -8.14
CA GLN A 394 55.01 -25.29 -7.77
C GLN A 394 55.93 -25.49 -6.55
N LEU A 395 55.49 -26.26 -5.55
CA LEU A 395 56.33 -26.60 -4.40
C LEU A 395 57.56 -27.41 -4.83
N VAL A 396 57.41 -28.36 -5.76
CA VAL A 396 58.53 -29.13 -6.32
C VAL A 396 59.50 -28.19 -7.04
N LEU A 397 59.02 -27.27 -7.87
CA LEU A 397 59.87 -26.29 -8.55
C LEU A 397 60.63 -25.40 -7.55
N PHE A 398 59.98 -24.90 -6.51
CA PHE A 398 60.62 -24.09 -5.47
C PHE A 398 61.70 -24.86 -4.70
N GLN A 399 61.47 -26.15 -4.40
CA GLN A 399 62.48 -27.00 -3.77
C GLN A 399 63.66 -27.24 -4.71
N MET A 400 63.43 -27.43 -6.00
CA MET A 400 64.50 -27.57 -7.00
C MET A 400 65.34 -26.29 -7.10
N ASP A 401 64.72 -25.10 -7.06
CA ASP A 401 65.43 -23.82 -7.07
C ASP A 401 66.30 -23.63 -5.81
N ASN A 402 65.80 -24.01 -4.63
CA ASN A 402 66.56 -23.97 -3.37
C ASN A 402 67.74 -24.94 -3.35
N VAL A 403 67.57 -26.15 -3.90
CA VAL A 403 68.66 -27.13 -4.04
C VAL A 403 69.70 -26.61 -5.04
N PHE A 404 69.26 -26.02 -6.15
CA PHE A 404 70.15 -25.46 -7.16
C PHE A 404 70.97 -24.29 -6.62
N THR A 405 70.35 -23.37 -5.86
CA THR A 405 71.07 -22.28 -5.17
C THR A 405 72.04 -22.82 -4.13
N SER A 406 71.63 -23.79 -3.31
CA SER A 406 72.52 -24.42 -2.32
C SER A 406 73.73 -25.12 -2.96
N MET A 407 73.54 -25.77 -4.12
CA MET A 407 74.63 -26.38 -4.88
C MET A 407 75.59 -25.33 -5.47
N LEU A 408 75.06 -24.21 -5.96
CA LEU A 408 75.88 -23.08 -6.43
C LEU A 408 76.74 -22.50 -5.31
N ASP A 409 76.18 -22.32 -4.12
CA ASP A 409 76.91 -21.85 -2.94
C ASP A 409 78.01 -22.83 -2.53
N LEU A 410 77.74 -24.14 -2.56
CA LEU A 410 78.74 -25.18 -2.26
C LEU A 410 79.87 -25.20 -3.30
N LEU A 411 79.56 -25.00 -4.59
CA LEU A 411 80.53 -24.86 -5.67
C LEU A 411 81.42 -23.62 -5.50
N GLN A 412 80.86 -22.51 -5.00
CA GLN A 412 81.65 -21.32 -4.67
C GLN A 412 82.60 -21.58 -3.50
N ILE A 413 82.17 -22.29 -2.46
CA ILE A 413 83.01 -22.67 -1.31
C ILE A 413 84.16 -23.58 -1.75
N VAL A 414 83.89 -24.60 -2.58
CA VAL A 414 84.94 -25.51 -3.09
C VAL A 414 85.98 -24.74 -3.93
N LYS A 415 85.55 -23.75 -4.73
CA LYS A 415 86.46 -22.87 -5.48
C LYS A 415 87.32 -21.95 -4.60
N MET A 416 86.95 -21.69 -3.34
CA MET A 416 87.77 -20.91 -2.41
C MET A 416 88.81 -21.78 -1.66
N ILE A 417 88.64 -23.10 -1.65
CA ILE A 417 89.51 -24.04 -0.93
C ILE A 417 90.59 -24.65 -1.86
N GLN A 418 90.41 -24.58 -3.18
CA GLN A 418 91.41 -24.89 -4.20
C GLN A 418 92.22 -23.64 -4.55
#